data_AF-A0A521B8Z7-F1
#
_entry.id   AF-A0A521B8Z7-F1
#
_cell.length_a   1.000
_cell.length_b   1.000
_cell.length_c   1.000
_cell.angle_alpha   90.00
_cell.angle_beta   90.00
_cell.angle_gamma   90.00
#
_symmetry.space_group_name_H-M   'P 1'
#
loop_
_entity.id
_entity.type
_entity.pdbx_description
1 polymer ?
#
loop_
_entity_poly.entity_id
_entity_poly.type
_entity_poly.pdbx_seq_one_letter_code
_entity_poly.pdbx_strand_id
1 'polypeptide(L)'
;MVAISVGLAFGLLALGVLTMFGAGIRSLALGKQDFKRIGMMAVPFVVFGISYGVFGEFAKSAIFTAALMMAAMILSIAFTGLRGTFKF
;
A
#
# COMPACT_ATOMS: atom_id res chain seq x y z
N MET A 1 1.92 35.26 -11.08
CA MET A 1 0.90 34.82 -10.11
C MET A 1 0.77 33.30 -10.08
N VAL A 2 0.48 32.64 -11.21
CA VAL A 2 0.31 31.18 -11.32
C VAL A 2 1.51 30.37 -10.76
N ALA A 3 2.75 30.71 -11.12
CA ALA A 3 3.93 29.96 -10.67
C ALA A 3 4.14 29.96 -9.14
N ILE A 4 3.79 31.07 -8.46
CA ILE A 4 3.90 31.19 -7.01
C ILE A 4 2.83 30.34 -6.33
N SER A 5 1.59 30.37 -6.84
CA SER A 5 0.50 29.54 -6.33
C SER A 5 0.77 28.05 -6.50
N VAL A 6 1.33 27.63 -7.64
CA VAL A 6 1.70 26.24 -7.90
C VAL A 6 2.86 25.81 -6.98
N GLY A 7 3.89 26.64 -6.81
CA GLY A 7 5.00 26.36 -5.90
C GLY A 7 4.56 26.21 -4.44
N LEU A 8 3.66 27.08 -3.97
CA LEU A 8 3.07 26.97 -2.63
C LEU A 8 2.22 25.72 -2.46
N ALA A 9 1.44 25.33 -3.49
CA ALA A 9 0.64 24.11 -3.45
C ALA A 9 1.53 22.85 -3.31
N PHE A 10 2.60 22.74 -4.11
CA PHE A 10 3.55 21.63 -3.98
C PHE A 10 4.29 21.65 -2.64
N GLY A 11 4.65 22.84 -2.12
CA GLY A 11 5.25 22.99 -0.80
C GLY A 11 4.33 22.50 0.33
N LEU A 12 3.05 22.84 0.28
CA LEU A 12 2.05 22.37 1.24
C LEU A 12 1.81 20.86 1.14
N LEU A 13 1.79 20.30 -0.08
CA LEU A 13 1.69 18.85 -0.29
C LEU A 13 2.89 18.12 0.33
N ALA A 14 4.11 18.60 0.09
CA ALA A 14 5.31 18.03 0.67
C ALA A 14 5.28 18.08 2.21
N LEU A 15 4.88 19.20 2.80
CA LEU A 15 4.72 19.33 4.25
C LEU A 15 3.62 18.40 4.81
N GLY A 16 2.49 18.27 4.10
CA GLY A 16 1.42 17.34 4.46
C GLY A 16 1.91 15.89 4.48
N VAL A 17 2.68 15.49 3.48
CA VAL A 17 3.29 14.16 3.43
C VAL A 17 4.29 13.96 4.58
N LEU A 18 5.18 14.91 4.84
CA LEU A 18 6.16 14.83 5.94
C LEU A 18 5.49 14.70 7.32
N THR A 19 4.43 15.47 7.57
CA THR A 19 3.68 15.39 8.83
C THR A 19 2.94 14.06 9.00
N MET A 20 2.40 13.49 7.91
CA MET A 20 1.84 12.14 7.92
C MET A 20 2.89 11.08 8.29
N PHE A 21 4.08 11.15 7.72
CA PHE A 21 5.17 10.23 8.08
C PHE A 21 5.55 10.35 9.56
N GLY A 22 5.72 11.57 10.07
CA GLY A 22 6.03 11.80 11.48
C GLY A 22 4.94 11.28 12.42
N ALA A 23 3.66 11.49 12.07
CA ALA A 23 2.52 10.95 12.83
C ALA A 23 2.48 9.42 12.81
N GLY A 24 2.79 8.80 11.66
CA GLY A 24 2.89 7.35 11.51
C GLY A 24 3.98 6.75 12.40
N ILE A 25 5.19 7.31 12.38
CA ILE A 25 6.31 6.86 13.22
C ILE A 25 5.97 7.04 14.70
N ARG A 26 5.36 8.16 15.09
CA ARG A 26 4.92 8.39 16.46
C ARG A 26 3.84 7.39 16.90
N SER A 27 2.91 7.05 16.03
CA SER A 27 1.86 6.05 16.29
C SER A 27 2.46 4.65 16.53
N LEU A 28 3.46 4.29 15.73
CA LEU A 28 4.29 3.10 15.88
C LEU A 28 5.04 3.09 17.23
N ALA A 29 5.75 4.16 17.56
CA ALA A 29 6.54 4.27 18.80
C ALA A 29 5.68 4.23 20.07
N LEU A 30 4.45 4.74 19.99
CA LEU A 30 3.47 4.67 21.09
C LEU A 30 2.75 3.31 21.17
N GLY A 31 3.10 2.35 20.31
CA GLY A 31 2.48 1.02 20.29
C GLY A 31 0.99 1.01 19.94
N LYS A 32 0.45 2.12 19.41
CA LYS A 32 -0.97 2.24 19.06
C LYS A 32 -1.38 1.40 17.87
N GLN A 33 -0.41 0.85 17.15
CA GLN A 33 -0.60 0.18 15.89
C GLN A 33 0.13 -1.16 15.91
N ASP A 34 -0.61 -2.25 15.75
CA ASP A 34 -0.05 -3.60 15.75
C ASP A 34 0.87 -3.80 14.53
N PHE A 35 2.09 -4.28 14.75
CA PHE A 35 3.05 -4.59 13.68
C PHE A 35 2.47 -5.52 12.61
N LYS A 36 1.62 -6.48 13.02
CA LYS A 36 0.90 -7.37 12.10
C LYS A 36 0.00 -6.58 11.15
N ARG A 37 -0.71 -5.57 11.64
CA ARG A 37 -1.63 -4.74 10.86
C ARG A 37 -0.88 -3.82 9.91
N ILE A 38 0.25 -3.29 10.35
CA ILE A 38 1.15 -2.48 9.50
C ILE A 38 1.72 -3.34 8.37
N GLY A 39 2.17 -4.55 8.68
CA GLY A 39 2.66 -5.51 7.68
C GLY A 39 1.59 -5.80 6.61
N MET A 40 0.34 -6.04 7.03
CA MET A 40 -0.77 -6.26 6.09
C MET A 40 -1.06 -5.05 5.19
N MET A 41 -0.97 -3.83 5.73
CA MET A 41 -1.12 -2.59 4.95
C MET A 41 0.05 -2.33 3.99
N ALA A 42 1.24 -2.85 4.29
CA ALA A 42 2.43 -2.70 3.45
C ALA A 42 2.47 -3.67 2.26
N VAL A 43 1.68 -4.75 2.27
CA VAL A 43 1.71 -5.81 1.25
C VAL A 43 1.62 -5.26 -0.19
N PRO A 44 0.70 -4.35 -0.54
CA PRO A 44 0.61 -3.84 -1.92
C PRO A 44 1.89 -3.14 -2.38
N PHE A 45 2.56 -2.41 -1.47
CA PHE A 45 3.81 -1.71 -1.76
C PHE A 45 4.98 -2.67 -1.95
N VAL A 46 5.03 -3.74 -1.16
CA VAL A 46 6.05 -4.79 -1.31
C VAL A 46 5.89 -5.51 -2.65
N VAL A 47 4.66 -5.89 -3.00
CA VAL A 47 4.37 -6.56 -4.28
C VAL A 47 4.67 -5.64 -5.46
N PHE A 48 4.34 -4.36 -5.36
CA PHE A 48 4.72 -3.37 -6.36
C PHE A 48 6.23 -3.22 -6.49
N GLY A 49 6.95 -3.13 -5.37
CA GLY A 49 8.41 -3.04 -5.36
C GLY A 49 9.07 -4.23 -6.02
N ILE A 50 8.60 -5.45 -5.73
CA ILE A 50 9.09 -6.68 -6.36
C ILE A 50 8.76 -6.68 -7.87
N SER A 51 7.53 -6.33 -8.23
CA SER A 51 7.10 -6.27 -9.64
C SER A 51 7.94 -5.26 -10.43
N TYR A 52 8.23 -4.10 -9.85
CA TYR A 52 9.10 -3.09 -10.44
C TYR A 52 10.53 -3.57 -10.60
N GLY A 53 11.08 -4.29 -9.60
CA GLY A 53 12.40 -4.91 -9.70
C GLY A 53 12.52 -5.94 -10.82
N VAL A 54 11.40 -6.60 -11.18
CA VAL A 54 11.36 -7.61 -12.25
C VAL A 54 11.13 -6.99 -13.63
N PHE A 55 10.15 -6.09 -13.76
CA PHE A 55 9.73 -5.57 -15.07
C PHE A 55 10.46 -4.29 -15.49
N GLY A 56 11.06 -3.54 -14.55
CA GLY A 56 11.77 -2.28 -14.83
C GLY A 56 10.89 -1.15 -15.38
N GLU A 57 9.58 -1.36 -15.48
CA GLU A 57 8.65 -0.43 -16.11
C GLU A 57 7.45 -0.18 -15.19
N PHE A 58 7.20 1.08 -14.85
CA PHE A 58 6.17 1.47 -13.87
C PHE A 58 4.76 1.00 -14.26
N ALA A 59 4.37 1.17 -15.53
CA ALA A 59 3.03 0.82 -16.01
C ALA A 59 2.77 -0.68 -15.92
N LYS A 60 3.69 -1.49 -16.46
CA LYS A 60 3.58 -2.97 -16.39
C LYS A 60 3.60 -3.48 -14.96
N SER A 61 4.43 -2.90 -14.10
CA SER A 61 4.53 -3.28 -12.69
C SER A 61 3.25 -2.98 -11.91
N ALA A 62 2.61 -1.85 -12.18
CA ALA A 62 1.33 -1.48 -11.59
C ALA A 62 0.22 -2.44 -12.00
N ILE A 63 0.13 -2.76 -13.29
CA ILE A 63 -0.86 -3.69 -13.83
C ILE A 63 -0.64 -5.09 -13.24
N PHE A 64 0.61 -5.56 -13.20
CA PHE A 64 0.93 -6.87 -12.65
C PHE A 64 0.61 -6.96 -11.15
N THR A 65 0.94 -5.90 -10.39
CA THR A 65 0.60 -5.81 -8.95
C THR A 65 -0.91 -5.91 -8.75
N ALA A 66 -1.70 -5.16 -9.53
CA ALA A 66 -3.15 -5.20 -9.46
C ALA A 66 -3.68 -6.60 -9.80
N ALA A 67 -3.17 -7.22 -10.85
CA ALA A 67 -3.54 -8.57 -11.25
C ALA A 67 -3.23 -9.61 -10.17
N LEU A 68 -2.06 -9.52 -9.54
CA LEU A 68 -1.63 -10.45 -8.49
C LEU A 68 -2.48 -10.30 -7.22
N MET A 69 -2.82 -9.07 -6.83
CA MET A 69 -3.71 -8.83 -5.70
C MET A 69 -5.14 -9.33 -5.97
N MET A 70 -5.65 -9.14 -7.18
CA MET A 70 -6.95 -9.69 -7.58
C MET A 70 -6.95 -11.22 -7.55
N ALA A 71 -5.88 -11.86 -8.06
CA ALA A 71 -5.75 -13.31 -8.01
C ALA A 71 -5.71 -13.82 -6.56
N ALA A 72 -4.94 -13.17 -5.68
CA ALA A 72 -4.88 -13.50 -4.26
C ALA A 72 -6.25 -13.38 -3.59
N MET A 73 -7.03 -12.35 -3.94
CA MET A 73 -8.39 -12.17 -3.45
C MET A 73 -9.30 -13.33 -3.87
N ILE A 74 -9.29 -13.69 -5.16
CA ILE A 74 -10.10 -14.82 -5.67
C ILE A 74 -9.73 -16.12 -4.96
N LEU A 75 -8.44 -16.41 -4.81
CA LEU A 75 -7.95 -17.58 -4.08
C LEU A 75 -8.44 -17.56 -2.62
N SER A 76 -8.32 -16.43 -1.93
CA SER A 76 -8.78 -16.32 -0.55
C SER A 76 -10.29 -16.55 -0.41
N ILE A 77 -11.10 -16.09 -1.35
CA ILE A 77 -12.55 -16.36 -1.39
C ILE A 77 -12.80 -17.85 -1.60
N ALA A 78 -12.10 -18.49 -2.53
CA ALA A 78 -12.25 -19.93 -2.76
C ALA A 78 -11.88 -20.74 -1.51
N PHE A 79 -10.76 -20.44 -0.86
CA PHE A 79 -10.33 -21.12 0.37
C PHE A 79 -11.26 -20.86 1.56
N THR A 80 -11.76 -19.65 1.73
CA THR A 80 -12.70 -19.32 2.81
C THR A 80 -14.08 -19.95 2.57
N GLY A 81 -14.55 -19.97 1.32
CA GLY A 81 -15.76 -20.68 0.92
C GLY A 81 -15.66 -22.18 1.19
N LEU A 82 -14.56 -22.83 0.81
CA LEU A 82 -14.31 -24.25 1.10
C LEU A 82 -14.27 -24.54 2.60
N ARG A 83 -13.61 -23.71 3.41
CA ARG A 83 -13.63 -23.87 4.89
C ARG A 83 -15.03 -23.70 5.47
N GLY A 84 -15.80 -22.72 4.99
CA GLY A 84 -17.17 -22.47 5.45
C GLY A 84 -18.12 -23.63 5.12
N THR A 85 -17.98 -24.22 3.94
CA THR A 85 -18.84 -25.34 3.49
C THR A 85 -18.46 -26.67 4.15
N PHE A 86 -17.18 -26.97 4.30
CA PHE A 86 -16.75 -28.28 4.82
C PHE A 86 -16.54 -28.31 6.36
N LYS A 87 -16.79 -27.22 7.09
CA LYS A 87 -16.62 -27.11 8.56
C LYS A 87 -15.35 -27.81 9.07
N PHE A 88 -14.21 -27.46 8.47
CA PHE A 88 -12.89 -27.75 9.03
C PHE A 88 -12.37 -26.56 9.83
#